data_AF-A0A379TWP3-F1
#
_entry.id   AF-A0A379TWP3-F1
#
_cell.length_a   1.000
_cell.length_b   1.000
_cell.length_c   1.000
_cell.angle_alpha   90.00
_cell.angle_beta   90.00
_cell.angle_gamma   90.00
#
_symmetry.space_group_name_H-M   'P 1'
#
loop_
_entity.id
_entity.type
_entity.pdbx_description
1 polymer ?
#
loop_
_entity_poly.entity_id
_entity_poly.type
_entity_poly.pdbx_seq_one_letter_code
_entity_poly.pdbx_strand_id
1 'polypeptide(L)'
;MEFIKIHNTPDGTFPNGIPNRCWPECRDDTRNAVIEHGADMGIAFDGDFDRCFLFDEKGQFIEGYYIVGLLAEAFWKNTRGRRLSTTRA
;
A
#
# COMPACT_ATOMS: atom_id res chain seq x y z
N MET A 1 -17.80 -0.30 -5.01
CA MET A 1 -16.43 -0.61 -4.53
C MET A 1 -16.57 -1.67 -3.46
N GLU A 2 -15.84 -2.77 -3.60
CA GLU A 2 -15.86 -3.92 -2.72
C GLU A 2 -14.52 -4.03 -1.98
N PHE A 3 -14.53 -4.53 -0.74
CA PHE A 3 -13.33 -4.65 0.09
C PHE A 3 -13.15 -6.08 0.58
N ILE A 4 -12.00 -6.67 0.25
CA ILE A 4 -11.50 -7.90 0.87
C ILE A 4 -10.59 -7.49 2.03
N LYS A 5 -10.96 -7.90 3.24
CA LYS A 5 -10.27 -7.49 4.47
C LYS A 5 -9.39 -8.62 4.98
N ILE A 6 -8.08 -8.40 4.99
CA ILE A 6 -7.07 -9.33 5.54
C ILE A 6 -6.51 -8.74 6.83
N HIS A 7 -6.36 -9.55 7.88
CA HIS A 7 -5.81 -9.14 9.18
C HIS A 7 -6.46 -7.88 9.79
N ASN A 8 -7.77 -7.72 9.62
CA ASN A 8 -8.50 -6.49 9.94
C ASN A 8 -8.93 -6.37 11.43
N THR A 9 -8.52 -7.30 12.28
CA THR A 9 -8.80 -7.23 13.72
C THR A 9 -7.54 -6.70 14.43
N PRO A 10 -7.63 -5.60 15.20
CA PRO A 10 -6.49 -5.09 15.94
C PRO A 10 -6.07 -6.08 17.03
N ASP A 11 -4.85 -6.59 16.93
CA ASP A 11 -4.26 -7.52 17.91
C ASP A 11 -2.77 -7.19 18.10
N GLY A 12 -2.43 -6.67 19.28
CA GLY A 12 -1.06 -6.27 19.64
C GLY A 12 -0.09 -7.44 19.87
N THR A 13 -0.58 -8.68 19.84
CA THR A 13 0.28 -9.88 19.88
C THR A 13 0.81 -10.27 18.50
N PHE A 14 0.30 -9.65 17.43
CA PHE A 14 0.73 -9.87 16.05
C PHE A 14 0.72 -11.35 15.63
N PRO A 15 -0.43 -12.04 15.66
CA PRO A 15 -0.52 -13.46 15.33
C PRO A 15 -0.09 -13.79 13.90
N ASN A 16 -0.15 -12.81 13.00
CA ASN A 16 0.24 -12.92 11.59
C ASN A 16 1.59 -12.24 11.29
N GLY A 17 2.42 -12.02 12.33
CA GLY A 17 3.69 -11.32 12.22
C GLY A 17 3.57 -9.79 12.32
N ILE A 18 4.72 -9.14 12.48
CA ILE A 18 4.80 -7.67 12.60
C ILE A 18 4.40 -7.03 11.26
N PRO A 19 3.48 -6.06 11.24
CA PRO A 19 3.04 -5.39 10.02
C PRO A 19 4.14 -4.46 9.48
N ASN A 20 5.06 -5.01 8.69
CA ASN A 20 6.12 -4.27 8.04
C ASN A 20 6.38 -4.78 6.62
N ARG A 21 5.63 -4.25 5.64
CA ARG A 21 5.69 -4.68 4.24
C ARG A 21 6.97 -4.23 3.50
N CYS A 22 7.87 -3.49 4.15
CA CYS A 22 9.23 -3.28 3.63
C CYS A 22 9.96 -4.62 3.48
N TRP A 23 9.67 -5.59 4.35
CA TRP A 23 10.24 -6.92 4.30
C TRP A 23 9.49 -7.79 3.28
N PRO A 24 10.20 -8.40 2.29
CA PRO A 24 9.58 -9.24 1.26
C PRO A 24 8.68 -10.34 1.81
N GLU A 25 9.07 -10.97 2.91
CA GLU A 25 8.32 -12.03 3.59
C GLU A 25 6.95 -11.57 4.12
N CYS A 26 6.80 -10.28 4.44
CA CYS A 26 5.54 -9.72 4.92
C CYS A 26 4.59 -9.35 3.77
N ARG A 27 4.97 -9.53 2.50
CA ARG A 27 4.18 -9.11 1.32
C ARG A 27 3.21 -10.18 0.83
N ASP A 28 3.46 -11.43 1.21
CA ASP A 28 2.77 -12.61 0.68
C ASP A 28 1.26 -12.58 0.92
N ASP A 29 0.81 -12.19 2.11
CA ASP A 29 -0.61 -12.17 2.44
C ASP A 29 -1.42 -11.24 1.52
N THR A 30 -0.92 -10.02 1.27
CA THR A 30 -1.61 -9.09 0.38
C THR A 30 -1.52 -9.54 -1.08
N ARG A 31 -0.35 -10.02 -1.52
CA ARG A 31 -0.18 -10.57 -2.88
C ARG A 31 -1.16 -11.72 -3.13
N ASN A 32 -1.20 -12.68 -2.22
CA ASN A 32 -2.03 -13.87 -2.36
C ASN A 32 -3.51 -13.51 -2.36
N ALA A 33 -3.95 -12.60 -1.48
CA ALA A 33 -5.33 -12.13 -1.46
C ALA A 33 -5.73 -11.42 -2.77
N VAL A 34 -4.84 -10.62 -3.36
CA VAL A 34 -5.10 -10.00 -4.67
C VAL A 34 -5.32 -11.06 -5.75
N ILE A 35 -4.43 -12.05 -5.82
CA ILE A 35 -4.49 -13.12 -6.83
C ILE A 35 -5.70 -14.02 -6.62
N GLU A 36 -5.96 -14.45 -5.37
CA GLU A 36 -7.04 -15.36 -5.02
C GLU A 36 -8.42 -14.78 -5.32
N HIS A 37 -8.60 -13.49 -5.04
CA HIS A 37 -9.89 -12.82 -5.23
C HIS A 37 -10.01 -12.07 -6.56
N GLY A 38 -8.95 -12.06 -7.39
CA GLY A 38 -8.93 -11.30 -8.64
C GLY A 38 -9.14 -9.80 -8.42
N ALA A 39 -8.57 -9.25 -7.35
CA ALA A 39 -8.75 -7.85 -6.98
C ALA A 39 -7.99 -6.91 -7.94
N ASP A 40 -8.55 -5.72 -8.20
CA ASP A 40 -7.93 -4.72 -9.07
C ASP A 40 -6.61 -4.16 -8.51
N MET A 41 -6.48 -4.13 -7.18
CA MET A 41 -5.26 -3.70 -6.48
C MET A 41 -5.27 -4.16 -5.02
N GLY A 42 -4.08 -4.22 -4.42
CA GLY A 42 -3.90 -4.44 -2.98
C GLY A 42 -3.37 -3.21 -2.26
N ILE A 43 -3.83 -2.99 -1.03
CA ILE A 43 -3.31 -1.96 -0.13
C ILE A 43 -3.00 -2.61 1.21
N ALA A 44 -1.82 -2.32 1.75
CA ALA A 44 -1.44 -2.72 3.09
C ALA A 44 -0.87 -1.53 3.86
N PHE A 45 -0.89 -1.64 5.18
CA PHE A 45 -0.41 -0.62 6.11
C PHE A 45 0.54 -1.25 7.13
N ASP A 46 1.38 -0.41 7.73
CA ASP A 46 2.10 -0.77 8.94
C ASP A 46 1.25 -0.58 10.21
N GLY A 47 1.82 -0.85 11.38
CA GLY A 47 1.06 -0.96 12.64
C GLY A 47 0.41 0.35 13.12
N ASP A 48 0.97 1.50 12.75
CA ASP A 48 0.45 2.85 13.04
C ASP A 48 -0.20 3.53 11.82
N PHE A 49 -0.25 2.84 10.68
CA PHE A 49 -0.96 3.24 9.46
C PHE A 49 -0.49 4.56 8.84
N ASP A 50 0.71 5.03 9.16
CA ASP A 50 1.30 6.22 8.55
C ASP A 50 1.96 5.91 7.19
N ARG A 51 2.30 4.64 6.97
CA ARG A 51 2.80 4.11 5.69
C ARG A 51 1.79 3.18 5.05
N CYS A 52 1.61 3.36 3.76
CA CYS A 52 0.85 2.44 2.93
C CYS A 52 1.74 1.82 1.84
N PHE A 53 1.38 0.62 1.45
CA PHE A 53 2.08 -0.20 0.48
C PHE A 53 1.08 -0.67 -0.57
N LEU A 54 1.43 -0.50 -1.84
CA LEU A 54 0.52 -0.78 -2.95
C LEU A 54 0.96 -2.02 -3.71
N PHE A 55 -0.02 -2.77 -4.20
CA PHE A 55 0.15 -3.96 -5.02
C PHE A 55 -0.72 -3.83 -6.27
N ASP A 56 -0.17 -4.21 -7.43
CA ASP A 56 -0.93 -4.27 -8.68
C ASP A 56 -1.87 -5.50 -8.75
N GLU A 57 -2.65 -5.61 -9.82
CA GLU A 57 -3.62 -6.71 -10.03
C GLU A 57 -2.97 -8.09 -10.17
N LYS A 58 -1.65 -8.14 -10.41
CA LYS A 58 -0.84 -9.37 -10.46
C LYS A 58 -0.17 -9.67 -9.12
N GLY A 59 -0.53 -8.92 -8.08
CA GLY A 59 0.04 -9.02 -6.74
C GLY A 59 1.50 -8.58 -6.66
N GLN A 60 2.02 -7.83 -7.64
CA GLN A 60 3.37 -7.29 -7.59
C GLN A 60 3.41 -6.07 -6.67
N PHE A 61 4.46 -6.01 -5.84
CA PHE A 61 4.69 -4.87 -4.97
C PHE A 61 5.15 -3.65 -5.78
N ILE A 62 4.51 -2.50 -5.55
CA ILE A 62 4.87 -1.24 -6.19
C ILE A 62 5.86 -0.49 -5.31
N GLU A 63 7.07 -0.29 -5.82
CA GLU A 63 8.10 0.48 -5.12
C GLU A 63 7.63 1.91 -4.82
N GLY A 64 7.87 2.37 -3.59
CA GLY A 64 7.31 3.64 -3.09
C GLY A 64 7.71 4.88 -3.90
N TYR A 65 8.82 4.85 -4.63
CA TYR A 65 9.24 5.99 -5.46
C TYR A 65 8.28 6.25 -6.63
N TYR A 66 7.65 5.22 -7.18
CA TYR A 66 6.65 5.38 -8.25
C TYR A 66 5.38 6.04 -7.70
N ILE A 67 5.03 5.72 -6.45
CA ILE A 67 3.87 6.28 -5.76
C ILE A 67 4.04 7.80 -5.58
N VAL A 68 5.24 8.28 -5.26
CA VAL A 68 5.52 9.72 -5.16
C VAL A 68 5.21 10.44 -6.47
N GLY A 69 5.67 9.91 -7.61
CA GLY A 69 5.39 10.48 -8.93
C GLY A 69 3.91 10.46 -9.29
N LEU A 70 3.23 9.34 -9.03
CA LEU A 70 1.80 9.17 -9.28
C LEU A 70 0.97 10.16 -8.45
N LEU A 71 1.24 10.25 -7.14
CA LEU A 71 0.54 11.17 -6.25
C LEU A 71 0.84 12.63 -6.61
N ALA A 72 2.08 12.95 -6.98
CA ALA A 72 2.45 14.28 -7.46
C ALA A 72 1.60 14.71 -8.66
N GLU A 73 1.46 13.84 -9.66
CA GLU A 73 0.63 14.11 -10.84
C GLU A 73 -0.86 14.22 -10.47
N ALA A 74 -1.37 13.30 -9.65
CA ALA A 74 -2.76 13.30 -9.21
C ALA A 74 -3.14 14.58 -8.44
N PHE A 75 -2.27 15.01 -7.52
CA PHE A 75 -2.46 16.26 -6.80
C PHE A 75 -2.33 17.48 -7.69
N TRP A 76 -1.37 17.48 -8.64
CA TRP A 76 -1.19 18.59 -9.57
C TRP A 76 -2.43 18.83 -10.43
N LYS A 77 -3.04 17.77 -10.97
CA LYS A 77 -4.30 17.86 -11.74
C LYS A 77 -5.43 18.48 -10.92
N ASN A 78 -5.46 18.25 -9.60
CA ASN A 78 -6.49 18.77 -8.70
C ASN A 78 -6.15 20.13 -8.05
N THR A 79 -4.93 20.64 -8.18
CA THR A 79 -4.51 21.90 -7.55
C THR A 79 -3.90 22.85 -8.59
N ARG A 80 -4.74 23.72 -9.17
CA ARG A 80 -4.29 24.78 -10.09
C ARG A 80 -3.29 25.73 -9.40
N GLY A 81 -1.99 25.52 -9.62
CA GLY A 81 -0.93 26.50 -9.31
C GLY A 81 -0.29 26.44 -7.92
N ARG A 82 -0.36 25.31 -7.20
CA ARG A 82 0.32 25.14 -5.90
C ARG A 82 1.67 24.43 -6.03
N ARG A 83 2.59 24.72 -5.10
CA ARG A 83 3.92 24.13 -5.05
C ARG A 83 3.85 22.74 -4.41
N LEU A 84 4.31 21.72 -5.12
CA LEU A 84 4.60 20.40 -4.56
C LEU A 84 6.08 20.36 -4.18
N SER A 85 6.41 20.01 -2.94
CA SER A 85 7.79 19.82 -2.49
C SER A 85 8.00 18.36 -2.15
N THR A 86 8.88 17.68 -2.88
CA THR A 86 9.37 16.34 -2.52
C THR A 86 10.82 16.48 -2.07
N THR A 87 11.12 16.05 -0.84
CA THR A 87 12.51 15.98 -0.36
C THR A 87 12.96 14.54 -0.45
N ARG A 88 14.10 14.29 -1.11
CA ARG A 88 14.80 13.01 -1.01
C ARG A 88 15.41 12.95 0.39
N ALA A 89 15.05 11.92 1.17
CA ALA A 89 15.83 11.55 2.34
C ALA A 89 17.16 10.94 1.88
#